data_AF-A0A2I0JYK3-F1
#
_entry.id   AF-A0A2I0JYK3-F1
#
_cell.length_a   1.000
_cell.length_b   1.000
_cell.length_c   1.000
_cell.angle_alpha   90.00
_cell.angle_beta   90.00
_cell.angle_gamma   90.00
#
_symmetry.space_group_name_H-M   'P 1'
#
loop_
_entity.id
_entity.type
_entity.pdbx_description
1 polymer ?
#
loop_
_entity_poly.entity_id
_entity_poly.type
_entity_poly.pdbx_seq_one_letter_code
_entity_poly.pdbx_strand_id
1 'polypeptide(L)'
;MNGAVEAANKNIKKIIEKMTLLAYRTFIRSSTGATPYSLVYDMEAILPIEVEIPSMRRMARAFNARIRHREFKLGDLILRKVLHITPDSRGKFAYKYDGPFVVKEIFSGGAIILSDMDGTENALPVNADALKKYYP
;
A
#
# COMPACT_ATOMS: atom_id res chain seq x y z
N MET A 1 10.81 -32.94 -10.82
CA MET A 1 10.43 -32.21 -9.60
C MET A 1 11.60 -31.48 -8.91
N ASN A 2 12.74 -31.22 -9.59
CA ASN A 2 13.92 -30.58 -8.95
C ASN A 2 14.11 -29.08 -9.28
N GLY A 3 13.35 -28.52 -10.23
CA GLY A 3 13.56 -27.15 -10.70
C GLY A 3 13.35 -26.06 -9.62
N ALA A 4 12.46 -26.30 -8.65
CA ALA A 4 12.25 -25.37 -7.53
C ALA A 4 13.45 -25.33 -6.58
N VAL A 5 14.07 -26.49 -6.31
CA VAL A 5 15.27 -26.62 -5.47
C VAL A 5 16.48 -25.99 -6.16
N GLU A 6 16.63 -26.21 -7.46
CA GLU A 6 17.69 -25.59 -8.26
C GLU A 6 17.57 -24.07 -8.33
N ALA A 7 16.35 -23.55 -8.49
CA ALA A 7 16.09 -22.11 -8.46
C ALA A 7 16.42 -21.50 -7.09
N ALA A 8 16.06 -22.18 -5.99
CA ALA A 8 16.39 -21.76 -4.63
C ALA A 8 17.92 -21.73 -4.41
N ASN A 9 18.64 -22.78 -4.82
CA ASN A 9 20.10 -22.84 -4.71
C ASN A 9 20.80 -21.74 -5.50
N LYS A 10 20.30 -21.42 -6.70
CA LYS A 10 20.80 -20.32 -7.51
C LYS A 10 20.60 -18.96 -6.83
N ASN A 11 19.46 -18.76 -6.16
CA ASN A 11 19.18 -17.56 -5.40
C ASN A 11 20.09 -17.44 -4.17
N ILE A 12 20.28 -18.53 -3.42
CA ILE A 12 21.19 -18.58 -2.26
C ILE A 12 22.62 -18.22 -2.69
N LYS A 13 23.13 -18.82 -3.76
CA LYS A 13 24.46 -18.51 -4.30
C LYS A 13 24.59 -17.02 -4.65
N LYS A 14 23.59 -16.46 -5.33
CA LYS A 14 23.55 -15.05 -5.72
C LYS A 14 23.53 -14.11 -4.52
N ILE A 15 22.86 -14.49 -3.43
CA ILE A 15 22.84 -13.71 -2.18
C ILE A 15 24.23 -13.70 -1.54
N ILE A 16 24.87 -14.87 -1.43
CA ILE A 16 26.22 -14.99 -0.85
C ILE A 16 27.23 -14.17 -1.66
N GLU A 17 27.22 -14.27 -2.99
CA GLU A 17 28.10 -13.48 -3.86
C GLU A 17 27.92 -11.97 -3.70
N LYS A 18 26.67 -11.50 -3.53
CA LYS A 18 26.41 -10.09 -3.28
C LYS A 18 26.91 -9.64 -1.91
N MET A 19 26.76 -10.47 -0.88
CA MET A 19 27.25 -10.17 0.46
C MET A 19 28.79 -10.12 0.50
N THR A 20 29.48 -11.07 -0.14
CA THR A 20 30.94 -11.10 -0.17
C THR A 20 31.51 -9.91 -0.95
N LEU A 21 30.89 -9.54 -2.08
CA LEU A 21 31.29 -8.37 -2.85
C LEU A 21 31.08 -7.07 -2.07
N LEU A 22 29.96 -6.94 -1.35
CA LEU A 22 29.70 -5.77 -0.52
C LEU A 22 30.72 -5.65 0.61
N ALA A 23 30.94 -6.73 1.36
CA ALA A 23 31.93 -6.77 2.43
C ALA A 23 33.34 -6.42 1.93
N TYR A 24 33.73 -6.92 0.75
CA TYR A 24 35.01 -6.56 0.15
C TYR A 24 35.13 -5.06 -0.15
N ARG A 25 34.06 -4.40 -0.59
CA ARG A 25 34.08 -2.98 -0.97
C ARG A 25 34.10 -2.03 0.22
N THR A 26 33.36 -2.35 1.28
CA THR A 26 33.11 -1.43 2.40
C THR A 26 33.94 -1.74 3.65
N PHE A 27 34.54 -2.93 3.76
CA PHE A 27 35.34 -3.29 4.93
C PHE A 27 36.77 -2.76 4.81
N ILE A 28 37.27 -2.18 5.89
CA ILE A 28 38.64 -1.67 5.98
C ILE A 28 39.63 -2.84 5.91
N ARG A 29 40.63 -2.75 5.03
CA ARG A 29 41.71 -3.76 4.97
C ARG A 29 42.77 -3.44 6.00
N SER A 30 43.16 -4.43 6.82
CA SER A 30 44.20 -4.25 7.85
C SER A 30 45.56 -3.81 7.30
N SER A 31 45.85 -4.10 6.02
CA SER A 31 47.12 -3.72 5.37
C SER A 31 47.18 -2.24 4.96
N THR A 32 46.07 -1.65 4.55
CA THR A 32 46.02 -0.26 4.04
C THR A 32 45.30 0.70 4.98
N GLY A 33 44.57 0.20 5.98
CA GLY A 33 43.74 1.02 6.87
C GLY A 33 42.56 1.69 6.16
N ALA A 34 42.33 1.40 4.88
CA ALA A 34 41.29 2.00 4.05
C ALA A 34 40.38 0.94 3.42
N THR A 35 39.18 1.36 2.99
CA THR A 35 38.28 0.48 2.23
C THR A 35 38.77 0.35 0.78
N PRO A 36 38.64 -0.82 0.13
CA PRO A 36 39.00 -0.94 -1.28
C PRO A 36 38.24 0.01 -2.21
N TYR A 37 37.00 0.38 -1.88
CA TYR A 37 36.22 1.33 -2.68
C TYR A 37 36.76 2.76 -2.60
N SER A 38 37.12 3.22 -1.39
CA SER A 38 37.69 4.56 -1.18
C SER A 38 39.05 4.74 -1.86
N LEU A 39 39.81 3.66 -2.08
CA LEU A 39 41.07 3.72 -2.83
C LEU A 39 40.89 3.83 -4.35
N VAL A 40 39.74 3.41 -4.89
CA VAL A 40 39.49 3.39 -6.34
C VAL A 40 38.73 4.64 -6.79
N TYR A 41 37.84 5.15 -5.95
CA TYR A 41 36.93 6.24 -6.30
C TYR A 41 37.10 7.47 -5.41
N ASP A 42 38.05 7.47 -4.48
CA ASP A 42 38.32 8.56 -3.53
C ASP A 42 37.09 9.04 -2.74
N MET A 43 36.08 8.17 -2.59
CA MET A 43 34.86 8.43 -1.83
C MET A 43 34.49 7.22 -0.97
N GLU A 44 33.80 7.45 0.15
CA GLU A 44 33.26 6.36 0.96
C GLU A 44 32.12 5.65 0.22
N ALA A 45 32.08 4.32 0.35
CA ALA A 45 31.03 3.51 -0.25
C ALA A 45 29.70 3.71 0.49
N ILE A 46 28.72 4.29 -0.20
CA ILE A 46 27.34 4.44 0.31
C ILE A 46 26.68 3.07 0.38
N LEU A 47 26.13 2.71 1.53
CA LEU A 47 25.50 1.41 1.73
C LEU A 47 24.16 1.34 0.98
N PRO A 48 23.78 0.18 0.41
CA PRO A 48 22.49 0.02 -0.25
C PRO A 48 21.28 0.42 0.62
N ILE A 49 21.35 0.18 1.93
CA ILE A 49 20.32 0.57 2.90
C ILE A 49 20.13 2.10 2.97
N GLU A 50 21.21 2.87 2.80
CA GLU A 50 21.18 4.34 2.80
C GLU A 50 20.52 4.88 1.53
N VAL A 51 20.57 4.13 0.42
CA VAL A 51 19.89 4.46 -0.85
C VAL A 51 18.43 3.97 -0.87
N GLU A 52 18.14 2.86 -0.20
CA GLU A 52 16.81 2.22 -0.19
C GLU A 52 15.81 2.92 0.76
N ILE A 53 16.25 3.42 1.92
CA ILE A 53 15.42 4.23 2.85
C ILE A 53 14.81 5.49 2.18
N PRO A 54 15.55 6.25 1.34
CA PRO A 54 15.00 7.30 0.50
C PRO A 54 13.84 6.84 -0.39
N SER A 55 13.90 5.63 -0.94
CA SER A 55 12.89 5.12 -1.88
C SER A 55 11.56 4.85 -1.18
N MET A 56 11.57 4.20 -0.01
CA MET A 56 10.33 3.84 0.70
C MET A 56 9.59 5.06 1.23
N ARG A 57 10.32 6.02 1.81
CA ARG A 57 9.73 7.31 2.25
C ARG A 57 9.21 8.14 1.08
N ARG A 58 9.87 8.09 -0.10
CA ARG A 58 9.38 8.75 -1.31
C ARG A 58 8.13 8.07 -1.86
N MET A 59 8.08 6.74 -1.90
CA MET A 59 6.92 5.97 -2.33
C MET A 59 5.70 6.22 -1.42
N ALA A 60 5.88 6.18 -0.09
CA ALA A 60 4.81 6.46 0.85
C ALA A 60 4.25 7.88 0.69
N ARG A 61 5.13 8.88 0.51
CA ARG A 61 4.70 10.27 0.25
C ARG A 61 3.97 10.41 -1.08
N ALA A 62 4.47 9.80 -2.14
CA ALA A 62 3.82 9.82 -3.46
C ALA A 62 2.46 9.11 -3.44
N PHE A 63 2.32 8.03 -2.67
CA PHE A 63 1.05 7.33 -2.46
C PHE A 63 0.08 8.21 -1.67
N ASN A 64 0.50 8.74 -0.51
CA ASN A 64 -0.34 9.57 0.34
C ASN A 64 -0.78 10.87 -0.36
N ALA A 65 0.08 11.49 -1.17
CA ALA A 65 -0.26 12.68 -1.94
C ALA A 65 -1.36 12.45 -3.00
N ARG A 66 -1.60 11.19 -3.41
CA ARG A 66 -2.66 10.82 -4.36
C ARG A 66 -3.98 10.48 -3.68
N ILE A 67 -4.01 10.34 -2.35
CA ILE A 67 -5.22 10.06 -1.60
C ILE A 67 -6.09 11.32 -1.63
N ARG A 68 -7.24 11.24 -2.29
CA ARG A 68 -8.26 12.28 -2.24
C ARG A 68 -9.12 12.04 -1.02
N HIS A 69 -9.00 12.91 -0.01
CA HIS A 69 -9.89 12.88 1.15
C HIS A 69 -11.34 13.11 0.68
N ARG A 70 -12.23 12.18 1.00
CA ARG A 70 -13.68 12.34 0.77
C ARG A 70 -14.29 12.85 2.06
N GLU A 71 -14.77 14.08 2.03
CA GLU A 71 -15.49 14.67 3.16
C GLU A 71 -16.99 14.43 2.98
N PHE A 72 -17.59 13.73 3.94
CA PHE A 72 -19.04 13.54 4.02
C PHE A 72 -19.61 14.46 5.10
N LYS A 73 -20.82 14.94 4.90
CA LYS A 73 -21.58 15.70 5.90
C LYS A 73 -22.82 14.93 6.31
N LEU A 74 -23.31 15.20 7.51
CA LEU A 74 -24.61 14.71 7.96
C LEU A 74 -25.69 15.13 6.96
N GLY A 75 -26.55 14.19 6.56
CA GLY A 75 -27.59 14.41 5.56
C GLY A 75 -27.16 14.25 4.10
N ASP A 76 -25.87 14.06 3.79
CA ASP A 76 -25.43 13.83 2.41
C ASP A 76 -26.04 12.53 1.85
N LEU A 77 -26.50 12.57 0.59
CA LEU A 77 -26.91 11.38 -0.15
C LEU A 77 -25.69 10.65 -0.72
N ILE A 78 -25.62 9.35 -0.48
CA ILE A 78 -24.46 8.53 -0.83
C ILE A 78 -24.85 7.15 -1.33
N LEU A 79 -24.05 6.62 -2.24
CA LEU A 79 -24.15 5.25 -2.75
C LEU A 79 -23.14 4.35 -2.04
N ARG A 80 -23.57 3.15 -1.66
CA ARG A 80 -22.70 2.15 -1.02
C ARG A 80 -22.21 1.13 -2.05
N LYS A 81 -20.90 0.92 -2.14
CA LYS A 81 -20.32 -0.08 -3.05
C LYS A 81 -20.68 -1.50 -2.58
N VAL A 82 -21.20 -2.31 -3.48
CA VAL A 82 -21.46 -3.74 -3.22
C VAL A 82 -20.14 -4.49 -3.32
N LEU A 83 -19.76 -5.21 -2.26
CA LEU A 83 -18.58 -6.08 -2.27
C LEU A 83 -19.02 -7.48 -2.73
N HIS A 84 -18.46 -7.95 -3.85
CA HIS A 84 -18.74 -9.29 -4.39
C HIS A 84 -17.99 -10.36 -3.58
N ILE A 85 -18.52 -10.72 -2.41
CA ILE A 85 -18.01 -11.86 -1.62
C ILE A 85 -18.54 -13.20 -2.20
N THR A 86 -19.66 -13.15 -2.93
CA THR A 86 -20.31 -14.28 -3.60
C THR A 86 -20.65 -13.94 -5.05
N PRO A 87 -20.79 -14.94 -5.96
CA PRO A 87 -21.18 -14.71 -7.34
C PRO A 87 -22.54 -14.02 -7.39
N ASP A 88 -22.53 -12.79 -7.88
CA ASP A 88 -23.70 -11.91 -7.92
C ASP A 88 -24.67 -12.39 -9.01
N SER A 89 -25.90 -12.74 -8.62
CA SER A 89 -26.96 -13.16 -9.55
C SER A 89 -27.50 -12.00 -10.39
N ARG A 90 -27.13 -10.74 -10.07
CA ARG A 90 -27.55 -9.54 -10.81
C ARG A 90 -26.94 -9.44 -12.22
N GLY A 91 -25.90 -10.22 -12.53
CA GLY A 91 -25.30 -10.30 -13.85
C GLY A 91 -24.25 -9.21 -14.15
N LYS A 92 -23.52 -9.38 -15.26
CA LYS A 92 -22.31 -8.59 -15.60
C LYS A 92 -22.52 -7.08 -15.76
N PHE A 93 -23.76 -6.66 -16.03
CA PHE A 93 -24.14 -5.27 -16.28
C PHE A 93 -24.88 -4.62 -15.11
N ALA A 94 -24.98 -5.31 -13.97
CA ALA A 94 -25.60 -4.75 -12.78
C ALA A 94 -24.83 -3.52 -12.27
N TYR A 95 -25.59 -2.56 -11.74
CA TYR A 95 -25.01 -1.40 -11.09
C TYR A 95 -24.25 -1.84 -9.82
N LYS A 96 -23.01 -1.37 -9.67
CA LYS A 96 -22.07 -1.85 -8.63
C LYS A 96 -22.25 -1.18 -7.27
N TYR A 97 -23.23 -0.31 -7.15
CA TYR A 97 -23.53 0.40 -5.92
C TYR A 97 -25.01 0.17 -5.56
N ASP A 98 -25.29 0.02 -4.28
CA ASP A 98 -26.66 -0.03 -3.75
C ASP A 98 -27.07 1.36 -3.28
N GLY A 99 -28.34 1.67 -3.55
CA GLY A 99 -29.19 2.67 -2.90
C GLY A 99 -28.65 4.11 -2.88
N PRO A 100 -29.52 5.11 -2.84
CA PRO A 100 -29.16 6.37 -2.21
C PRO A 100 -29.48 6.26 -0.71
N PHE A 101 -28.44 6.27 0.13
CA PHE A 101 -28.53 6.32 1.58
C PHE A 101 -28.24 7.73 2.08
N VAL A 102 -28.71 8.05 3.29
CA VAL A 102 -28.43 9.30 3.98
C VAL A 102 -27.35 9.07 5.04
N VAL A 103 -26.39 9.99 5.14
CA VAL A 103 -25.38 9.98 6.20
C VAL A 103 -26.00 10.40 7.54
N LYS A 104 -26.02 9.50 8.53
CA LYS A 104 -26.59 9.78 9.86
C LYS A 104 -25.55 10.14 10.92
N GLU A 105 -24.41 9.43 10.94
CA GLU A 105 -23.32 9.72 11.89
C GLU A 105 -21.96 9.49 11.23
N ILE A 106 -20.98 10.31 11.61
CA ILE A 106 -19.61 10.27 11.08
C ILE A 106 -18.65 10.12 12.25
N PHE A 107 -17.81 9.08 12.20
CA PHE A 107 -16.76 8.86 13.18
C PHE A 107 -15.42 9.42 12.70
N SER A 108 -14.56 9.84 13.64
CA SER A 108 -13.22 10.40 13.38
C SER A 108 -12.25 9.42 12.71
N GLY A 109 -12.61 8.13 12.58
CA GLY A 109 -11.85 7.10 11.89
C GLY A 109 -12.31 6.77 10.46
N GLY A 110 -13.22 7.55 9.87
CA GLY A 110 -13.74 7.31 8.52
C GLY A 110 -14.80 6.21 8.43
N ALA A 111 -15.36 5.80 9.57
CA ALA A 111 -16.57 4.98 9.62
C ALA A 111 -17.81 5.88 9.62
N ILE A 112 -18.87 5.45 8.94
CA ILE A 112 -20.10 6.22 8.76
C ILE A 112 -21.30 5.30 8.97
N ILE A 113 -22.29 5.75 9.75
CA ILE A 113 -23.59 5.09 9.88
C ILE A 113 -24.55 5.67 8.84
N LEU A 114 -25.21 4.77 8.13
CA LEU A 114 -26.14 5.08 7.06
C LEU A 114 -27.58 4.90 7.54
N SER A 115 -28.48 5.76 7.09
CA SER A 115 -29.92 5.56 7.19
C SER A 115 -30.52 5.41 5.80
N ASP A 116 -31.55 4.58 5.70
CA ASP A 116 -32.38 4.52 4.48
C ASP A 116 -33.13 5.85 4.29
N MET A 117 -33.63 6.10 3.09
CA MET A 117 -34.46 7.27 2.77
C MET A 117 -35.70 7.37 3.69
N ASP A 118 -36.21 6.23 4.14
CA ASP A 118 -37.36 6.12 5.04
C ASP A 118 -37.01 6.30 6.53
N GLY A 119 -35.75 6.62 6.86
CA GLY A 119 -35.29 6.84 8.23
C GLY A 119 -34.91 5.57 9.00
N THR A 120 -34.95 4.40 8.37
CA THR A 120 -34.49 3.14 9.01
C THR A 120 -32.97 3.14 9.12
N GLU A 121 -32.45 3.01 10.34
CA GLU A 121 -31.02 3.10 10.61
C GLU A 121 -30.32 1.77 10.33
N ASN A 122 -29.23 1.79 9.55
CA ASN A 122 -28.33 0.65 9.48
C ASN A 122 -27.38 0.69 10.67
N ALA A 123 -27.56 -0.23 11.62
CA ALA A 123 -26.74 -0.33 12.81
C ALA A 123 -25.24 -0.61 12.53
N LEU A 124 -24.88 -1.08 11.33
CA LEU A 124 -23.51 -1.42 10.98
C LEU A 124 -22.75 -0.23 10.39
N PRO A 125 -21.64 0.21 11.00
CA PRO A 125 -20.80 1.25 10.45
C PRO A 125 -20.12 0.79 9.16
N VAL A 126 -20.13 1.64 8.14
CA VAL A 126 -19.53 1.38 6.82
C VAL A 126 -18.31 2.27 6.63
N ASN A 127 -17.25 1.75 6.00
CA ASN A 127 -16.06 2.53 5.68
C ASN A 127 -16.34 3.56 4.57
N ALA A 128 -15.93 4.81 4.78
CA ALA A 128 -16.02 5.93 3.85
C ALA A 128 -15.45 5.64 2.44
N ASP A 129 -14.43 4.80 2.32
CA ASP A 129 -13.84 4.41 1.04
C ASP A 129 -14.81 3.60 0.15
N ALA A 130 -15.75 2.89 0.79
CA ALA A 130 -16.80 2.14 0.10
C ALA A 130 -17.99 3.04 -0.31
N LEU A 131 -17.97 4.33 0.04
CA LEU A 131 -19.08 5.26 -0.17
C LEU A 131 -18.75 6.28 -1.26
N LYS A 132 -19.76 6.68 -2.03
CA LYS A 132 -19.65 7.69 -3.08
C LYS A 132 -20.80 8.70 -2.97
N LYS A 133 -20.52 10.01 -3.02
CA LYS A 133 -21.58 11.03 -3.05
C LYS A 133 -22.50 10.88 -4.25
N TYR A 134 -23.79 11.01 -3.98
CA TYR A 134 -24.86 11.04 -4.97
C TYR A 134 -25.40 12.48 -5.07
N TYR A 135 -25.53 12.97 -6.30
CA TYR A 135 -26.17 14.24 -6.59
C TYR A 135 -27.36 13.92 -7.50
N PRO A 136 -28.61 14.17 -7.04
CA PRO A 136 -29.81 13.93 -7.83
C PRO A 136 -29.92 14.87 -9.03
#